data_AF-A0A840BLA1-F1
#
_entry.id   AF-A0A840BLA1-F1
#
_cell.length_a   1.000
_cell.length_b   1.000
_cell.length_c   1.000
_cell.angle_alpha   90.00
_cell.angle_beta   90.00
_cell.angle_gamma   90.00
#
_symmetry.space_group_name_H-M   'P 1'
#
loop_
_entity.id
_entity.type
_entity.pdbx_description
1 polymer ?
#
loop_
_entity_poly.entity_id
_entity_poly.type
_entity_poly.pdbx_seq_one_letter_code
_entity_poly.pdbx_strand_id
1 'polypeptide(L)'
;MLKHLHRFLLIALLVSGSAMAEDAKPKLEPIPEPPPPPTGAVKADEAPEVTTKQREGEKIEEYRLRGKLYMIKVTPAVGKPYYLVDQKGDGVFSRADEDGRGMAVPMWLIMSW
;
A
#
# COMPACT_ATOMS: atom_id res chain seq x y z
N MET A 1 -25.99 59.71 31.03
CA MET A 1 -26.79 58.90 30.08
C MET A 1 -26.01 57.78 29.37
N LEU A 2 -24.67 57.74 29.38
CA LEU A 2 -23.89 56.77 28.60
C LEU A 2 -23.71 55.37 29.24
N LYS A 3 -24.05 55.22 30.53
CA LYS A 3 -23.88 53.95 31.29
C LYS A 3 -25.04 52.97 31.11
N HIS A 4 -26.21 53.43 30.68
CA HIS A 4 -27.39 52.57 30.42
C HIS A 4 -27.35 51.92 29.03
N LEU A 5 -26.63 52.54 28.08
CA LEU A 5 -26.47 52.03 26.73
C LEU A 5 -25.58 50.78 26.68
N HIS A 6 -24.53 50.72 27.50
CA HIS A 6 -23.69 49.53 27.65
C HIS A 6 -24.40 48.37 28.36
N ARG A 7 -25.28 48.67 29.32
CA ARG A 7 -26.08 47.64 30.02
C ARG A 7 -27.11 47.00 29.09
N PHE A 8 -27.69 47.77 28.16
CA PHE A 8 -28.57 47.23 27.13
C PHE A 8 -27.81 46.42 26.07
N LEU A 9 -26.59 46.83 25.70
CA LEU A 9 -25.75 46.10 24.74
C LEU A 9 -25.32 44.71 25.27
N LEU A 10 -25.09 44.59 26.58
CA LEU A 10 -24.69 43.31 27.21
C LEU A 10 -25.85 42.31 27.36
N ILE A 11 -27.11 42.77 27.39
CA ILE A 11 -28.27 41.87 27.48
C ILE A 11 -28.63 41.28 26.10
N ALA A 12 -28.39 42.02 25.02
CA ALA A 12 -28.62 41.52 23.66
C ALA A 12 -27.65 40.41 23.24
N LEU A 13 -26.47 40.31 23.88
CA LEU A 13 -25.45 39.30 23.55
C LEU A 13 -25.76 37.91 24.17
N LEU A 14 -26.69 37.82 25.12
CA LEU A 14 -27.01 36.58 25.86
C LEU A 14 -28.15 35.75 25.26
N VAL A 15 -28.81 36.21 24.19
CA VAL A 15 -29.94 35.52 23.53
C VAL A 15 -29.50 34.95 22.18
N SER A 16 -28.48 34.09 22.14
CA SER A 16 -28.07 33.41 20.88
C SER A 16 -27.64 31.96 21.06
N GLY A 17 -27.91 31.35 22.22
CA GLY A 17 -27.48 29.98 22.50
C GLY A 17 -28.64 29.01 22.67
N SER A 18 -29.19 28.49 21.57
CA SER A 18 -29.93 27.20 21.56
C SER A 18 -30.03 26.68 20.12
N ALA A 19 -28.92 26.16 19.60
CA ALA A 19 -28.96 25.25 18.46
C ALA A 19 -29.06 23.83 19.03
N MET A 20 -30.25 23.23 18.97
CA MET A 20 -30.42 21.80 19.20
C MET A 20 -29.93 21.07 17.95
N ALA A 21 -28.82 20.36 18.06
CA ALA A 21 -28.37 19.43 17.04
C ALA A 21 -29.14 18.11 17.23
N GLU A 22 -30.00 17.75 16.28
CA GLU A 22 -30.54 16.39 16.20
C GLU A 22 -29.40 15.45 15.79
N ASP A 23 -29.06 14.52 16.69
CA ASP A 23 -28.17 13.38 16.42
C ASP A 23 -28.85 12.41 15.44
N ALA A 24 -28.99 12.82 14.19
CA ALA A 24 -29.40 11.96 13.10
C ALA A 24 -28.22 11.05 12.73
N LYS A 25 -28.10 9.90 13.41
CA LYS A 25 -27.16 8.86 13.00
C LYS A 25 -27.45 8.48 11.53
N PRO A 26 -26.47 8.58 10.62
CA PRO A 26 -26.71 8.24 9.22
C PRO A 26 -27.12 6.78 9.12
N LYS A 27 -28.24 6.53 8.46
CA LYS A 27 -28.71 5.17 8.16
C LYS A 27 -27.77 4.58 7.12
N LEU A 28 -26.83 3.74 7.56
CA LEU A 28 -25.85 3.08 6.71
C LEU A 28 -26.57 2.05 5.83
N GLU A 29 -26.49 2.21 4.51
CA GLU A 29 -26.98 1.22 3.56
C GLU A 29 -26.02 0.01 3.52
N PRO A 30 -26.52 -1.23 3.38
CA PRO A 30 -25.69 -2.41 3.21
C PRO A 30 -24.87 -2.27 1.91
N ILE A 31 -23.55 -2.32 2.03
CA ILE A 31 -22.66 -2.31 0.87
C ILE A 31 -22.88 -3.63 0.10
N PRO A 32 -23.01 -3.59 -1.24
CA PRO A 32 -23.12 -4.81 -2.03
C PRO A 32 -21.92 -5.74 -1.77
N GLU A 33 -22.16 -7.04 -1.70
CA GLU A 33 -21.09 -8.03 -1.58
C GLU A 33 -20.17 -7.96 -2.80
N PRO A 34 -18.83 -8.03 -2.61
CA PRO A 34 -17.91 -8.00 -3.73
C PRO A 34 -18.18 -9.20 -4.66
N PRO A 35 -18.08 -9.00 -5.99
CA PRO A 35 -18.30 -10.07 -6.95
C PRO A 35 -17.33 -11.24 -6.72
N PRO A 36 -17.72 -12.48 -7.05
CA PRO A 36 -16.82 -13.62 -6.95
C PRO A 36 -15.57 -13.39 -7.81
N PRO A 37 -14.38 -13.82 -7.35
CA PRO A 37 -13.15 -13.65 -8.09
C PRO A 37 -13.26 -14.29 -9.49
N PRO A 38 -12.66 -13.68 -10.53
CA PRO A 38 -12.74 -14.18 -11.89
C PRO A 38 -12.16 -15.60 -11.99
N THR A 39 -12.85 -16.47 -12.72
CA THR A 39 -12.41 -17.83 -13.03
C THR A 39 -11.09 -17.76 -13.80
N GLY A 40 -9.97 -18.07 -13.13
CA GLY A 40 -8.62 -17.88 -13.67
C GLY A 40 -7.72 -16.99 -12.80
N ALA A 41 -8.18 -16.54 -11.63
CA ALA A 41 -7.27 -16.07 -10.58
C ALA A 41 -6.15 -17.10 -10.41
N VAL A 42 -4.89 -16.64 -10.55
CA VAL A 42 -3.68 -17.43 -10.29
C VAL A 42 -3.95 -18.27 -9.05
N LYS A 43 -3.87 -19.60 -9.17
CA LYS A 43 -4.00 -20.47 -8.01
C LYS A 43 -3.07 -19.91 -6.94
N ALA A 44 -3.54 -19.80 -5.70
CA ALA A 44 -2.73 -19.27 -4.62
C ALA A 44 -1.35 -19.95 -4.53
N ASP A 45 -1.26 -21.20 -5.00
CA ASP A 45 -0.04 -22.01 -5.09
C ASP A 45 1.00 -21.52 -6.11
N GLU A 46 0.62 -20.69 -7.09
CA GLU A 46 1.49 -20.14 -8.14
C GLU A 46 1.97 -18.71 -7.85
N ALA A 47 1.27 -17.99 -6.96
CA ALA A 47 1.68 -16.66 -6.56
C ALA A 47 2.91 -16.73 -5.63
N PRO A 48 3.92 -15.86 -5.81
CA PRO A 48 5.01 -15.78 -4.87
C PRO A 48 4.51 -15.21 -3.53
N GLU A 49 4.95 -15.82 -2.44
CA GLU A 49 4.78 -15.28 -1.09
C GLU A 49 5.70 -14.08 -0.92
N VAL A 50 5.13 -12.93 -0.54
CA VAL A 50 5.88 -11.68 -0.37
C VAL A 50 5.94 -11.30 1.10
N THR A 51 7.14 -11.33 1.68
CA THR A 51 7.38 -10.84 3.04
C THR A 51 7.99 -9.44 2.99
N THR A 52 7.28 -8.45 3.55
CA THR A 52 7.79 -7.08 3.66
C THR A 52 8.42 -6.83 5.02
N LYS A 53 9.64 -6.30 5.03
CA LYS A 53 10.36 -5.86 6.23
C LYS A 53 10.75 -4.39 6.07
N GLN A 54 10.64 -3.63 7.15
CA GLN A 54 11.17 -2.26 7.21
C GLN A 54 12.41 -2.24 8.08
N ARG A 55 13.51 -1.69 7.57
CA ARG A 55 14.78 -1.60 8.29
C ARG A 55 15.43 -0.26 8.01
N GLU A 56 15.71 0.52 9.06
CA GLU A 56 16.53 1.74 8.97
C GLU A 56 16.04 2.75 7.89
N GLY A 57 14.74 2.79 7.62
CA GLY A 57 14.13 3.65 6.60
C GLY A 57 14.05 3.02 5.19
N GLU A 58 14.57 1.83 5.01
CA GLU A 58 14.46 1.04 3.78
C GLU A 58 13.34 0.00 3.88
N LYS A 59 12.63 -0.22 2.77
CA LYS A 59 11.61 -1.27 2.63
C LYS A 59 12.20 -2.43 1.84
N ILE A 60 12.23 -3.61 2.44
CA ILE A 60 12.73 -4.86 1.85
C ILE A 60 11.54 -5.77 1.59
N GLU A 61 11.38 -6.23 0.35
CA GLU A 61 10.34 -7.18 -0.07
C GLU A 61 11.03 -8.48 -0.50
N GLU A 62 10.88 -9.55 0.28
CA GLU A 62 11.37 -10.89 -0.03
C GLU A 62 10.30 -11.68 -0.79
N TYR A 63 10.63 -12.16 -1.98
CA TYR A 63 9.76 -12.95 -2.84
C TYR A 63 10.16 -14.42 -2.77
N ARG A 64 9.24 -15.25 -2.30
CA ARG A 64 9.42 -16.69 -2.15
C ARG A 64 8.47 -17.43 -3.07
N LEU A 65 9.01 -18.36 -3.85
CA LEU A 65 8.20 -19.29 -4.64
C LEU A 65 8.39 -20.69 -4.07
N ARG A 66 7.31 -21.34 -3.65
CA ARG A 66 7.34 -22.67 -3.01
C ARG A 66 8.35 -22.74 -1.84
N GLY A 67 8.38 -21.70 -1.02
CA GLY A 67 9.29 -21.57 0.13
C GLY A 67 10.72 -21.12 -0.20
N LYS A 68 11.11 -21.10 -1.47
CA LYS A 68 12.45 -20.69 -1.90
C LYS A 68 12.50 -19.19 -2.18
N LEU A 69 13.38 -18.48 -1.48
CA LEU A 69 13.68 -17.08 -1.76
C LEU A 69 14.42 -16.98 -3.10
N TYR A 70 13.86 -16.26 -4.07
CA TYR A 70 14.46 -16.11 -5.39
C TYR A 70 14.70 -14.66 -5.78
N MET A 71 13.99 -13.72 -5.15
CA MET A 71 14.13 -12.30 -5.42
C MET A 71 13.95 -11.48 -4.15
N ILE A 72 14.74 -10.43 -4.02
CA ILE A 72 14.62 -9.43 -2.96
C ILE A 72 14.56 -8.08 -3.64
N LYS A 73 13.52 -7.30 -3.37
CA LYS A 73 13.45 -5.91 -3.79
C LYS A 73 13.76 -5.02 -2.61
N VAL A 74 14.75 -4.15 -2.76
CA VAL A 74 15.11 -3.15 -1.76
C VAL A 74 14.69 -1.79 -2.26
N THR A 75 13.85 -1.11 -1.48
CA THR A 75 13.43 0.28 -1.70
C THR A 75 14.12 1.14 -0.64
N PRO A 76 15.25 1.79 -0.97
CA PRO A 76 15.99 2.61 -0.03
C PRO A 76 15.21 3.89 0.31
N ALA A 77 15.51 4.51 1.46
CA ALA A 77 14.91 5.79 1.86
C ALA A 77 15.19 6.92 0.85
N VAL A 78 16.38 6.89 0.25
CA VAL A 78 16.84 7.83 -0.76
C VAL A 78 17.46 7.05 -1.91
N GLY A 79 16.89 7.19 -3.11
CA GLY A 79 17.39 6.53 -4.32
C GLY A 79 16.34 5.68 -5.03
N LYS A 80 16.80 4.90 -6.02
CA LYS A 80 15.92 4.01 -6.79
C LYS A 80 15.88 2.63 -6.15
N PRO A 81 14.73 1.95 -6.16
CA PRO A 81 14.67 0.54 -5.79
C PRO A 81 15.58 -0.30 -6.68
N TYR A 82 16.14 -1.35 -6.11
CA TYR A 82 16.95 -2.34 -6.82
C TYR A 82 16.54 -3.75 -6.43
N TYR A 83 16.92 -4.71 -7.28
CA TYR A 83 16.53 -6.11 -7.13
C TYR A 83 17.78 -6.96 -6.98
N LEU A 84 17.73 -7.90 -6.05
CA LEU A 84 18.69 -8.99 -5.90
C LEU A 84 17.98 -10.27 -6.35
N VAL A 85 18.52 -10.97 -7.32
CA VAL A 85 17.89 -12.15 -7.93
C VAL A 85 18.86 -13.33 -7.87
N ASP A 86 18.36 -14.47 -7.38
CA ASP A 86 19.05 -15.75 -7.50
C ASP A 86 18.62 -16.41 -8.82
N GLN A 87 19.43 -16.23 -9.87
CA GLN A 87 19.10 -16.73 -11.21
C GLN A 87 19.21 -18.26 -11.31
N LYS A 88 20.10 -18.88 -10.52
CA LYS A 88 20.43 -20.31 -10.61
C LYS A 88 19.71 -21.14 -9.56
N GLY A 89 19.16 -20.50 -8.55
CA GLY A 89 18.59 -21.17 -7.40
C GLY A 89 19.65 -21.73 -6.44
N ASP A 90 20.89 -21.22 -6.46
CA ASP A 90 21.98 -21.69 -5.60
C ASP A 90 22.12 -20.88 -4.30
N GLY A 91 21.25 -19.88 -4.11
CA GLY A 91 21.28 -18.96 -2.98
C GLY A 91 22.26 -17.81 -3.16
N VAL A 92 22.94 -17.70 -4.31
CA VAL A 92 23.79 -16.56 -4.65
C VAL A 92 22.95 -15.53 -5.38
N PHE A 93 22.80 -14.36 -4.78
CA PHE A 93 22.03 -13.27 -5.36
C PHE A 93 22.94 -12.31 -6.12
N SER A 94 22.61 -12.04 -7.38
CA SER A 94 23.21 -10.96 -8.15
C SER A 94 22.25 -9.79 -8.26
N ARG A 95 22.82 -8.59 -8.36
CA ARG A 95 22.03 -7.37 -8.46
C ARG A 95 21.55 -7.22 -9.90
N ALA A 96 20.24 -7.15 -10.09
CA ALA A 96 19.63 -7.20 -11.42
C ALA A 96 20.01 -6.01 -12.33
N ASP A 97 20.44 -4.89 -11.76
CA ASP A 97 20.90 -3.69 -12.47
C ASP A 97 22.42 -3.70 -12.75
N GLU A 98 23.20 -4.55 -12.07
CA GLU A 98 24.66 -4.60 -12.12
C GLU A 98 25.15 -5.60 -13.18
N ASP A 99 24.32 -6.59 -13.54
CA ASP A 99 24.54 -7.54 -14.64
C ASP A 99 24.45 -6.91 -16.07
N GLY A 100 24.55 -5.57 -16.17
CA GLY A 100 24.75 -4.80 -17.41
C GLY A 100 23.44 -4.36 -18.08
N ARG A 101 23.32 -3.23 -18.78
CA ARG A 101 23.98 -2.94 -20.07
C ARG A 101 24.18 -4.13 -21.03
N GLY A 102 23.72 -5.34 -20.71
CA GLY A 102 23.81 -6.53 -21.54
C GLY A 102 22.43 -6.96 -21.97
N MET A 103 22.25 -7.22 -23.26
CA MET A 103 21.03 -7.84 -23.80
C MET A 103 20.57 -9.00 -22.92
N ALA A 104 19.36 -8.91 -22.36
CA ALA A 104 18.67 -10.08 -21.85
C ALA A 104 18.34 -10.97 -23.05
N VAL A 105 19.05 -12.08 -23.23
CA VAL A 105 18.72 -13.05 -24.27
C VAL A 105 17.37 -13.68 -23.90
N PRO A 106 16.34 -13.54 -24.74
CA PRO A 106 15.05 -14.16 -24.46
C PRO A 106 15.20 -15.69 -24.48
N MET A 107 14.83 -16.33 -23.37
CA MET A 107 14.72 -17.80 -23.27
C MET A 107 13.33 -18.24 -23.72
N TRP A 108 13.00 -18.03 -24.99
CA TRP A 108 11.82 -18.66 -25.60
C TRP A 108 12.06 -20.16 -25.80
N LEU A 109 11.09 -20.98 -25.40
CA LEU A 109 11.07 -22.41 -25.66
C LEU A 109 10.64 -22.62 -27.11
N ILE A 110 11.53 -23.12 -27.96
CA ILE A 110 11.25 -23.25 -29.40
C ILE A 110 10.31 -24.43 -29.68
N MET A 111 10.40 -25.54 -28.92
CA MET A 111 9.44 -26.65 -28.91
C MET A 111 9.54 -27.43 -27.58
N SER A 112 8.40 -27.88 -27.05
CA SER A 112 8.30 -28.96 -26.05
C SER A 112 7.35 -30.02 -26.59
N TRP A 113 7.74 -31.29 -26.54
CA TRP A 113 6.97 -32.45 -26.96
C TRP A 113 6.57 -33.33 -25.78
#